data_AF-A0AAN8X4Z5-F1
#
_entry.id   AF-A0AAN8X4Z5-F1
#
_cell.length_a   1.000
_cell.length_b   1.000
_cell.length_c   1.000
_cell.angle_alpha   90.00
_cell.angle_beta   90.00
_cell.angle_gamma   90.00
#
_symmetry.space_group_name_H-M   'P 1'
#
loop_
_entity.id
_entity.type
_entity.pdbx_description
1 polymer ?
#
loop_
_entity_poly.entity_id
_entity_poly.type
_entity_poly.pdbx_seq_one_letter_code
_entity_poly.pdbx_strand_id
1 'polypeptide(L)'
;MAVVWKVAVREWNKEKRNAVSMPTATHPLQGVKDLGFVRSTSAKDKKPKSAAVHHVMSDPLSAVLDGPDPLSDLLDGPDPLSASPGIGSTRKKEEEKEEILHSKDDNKGKWEQKRAYLLANFTTTATLTFTSSFLQPIEIGVVKTQTSVTDRSKGQVMSGSERIKARLEQLDSMDDSSGGIMREVGGLTQNEFILRLGALKQELTQAWNTDLRVKALKIAIQCVKLLSLSAPEHFYPMKFALVTEILDTLAALVLQRLQQKYNRDQGSPGGSDSGKLEAQETARNWFYKVASIRELLPRLYLEAALLPCYSILSPQEGEQALTRLSRMIRGLGDPLLAAYARMFLCRMGVEVAPQLTQYISENIEDFLQMLKQGLWPEGEADVNMGEDKDALAARVLSPPLEWMMQCLANRAPHHVLQSVLRQCEGGEGLGQNLLVAALLTTFPHSFIALNAVPLNHLIAGCMYP
;
A
#
# COMPACT_ATOMS: atom_id res chain seq x y z
N MET A 1 38.10 -26.85 22.53
CA MET A 1 39.00 -25.74 22.15
C MET A 1 38.13 -24.58 21.70
N ALA A 2 38.13 -23.45 22.41
CA ALA A 2 37.28 -22.30 22.06
C ALA A 2 37.93 -21.51 20.92
N VAL A 3 37.23 -21.39 19.78
CA VAL A 3 37.66 -20.57 18.65
C VAL A 3 37.27 -19.13 18.94
N VAL A 4 38.27 -18.27 19.14
CA VAL A 4 38.08 -16.83 19.35
C VAL A 4 37.96 -16.16 17.99
N TRP A 5 36.79 -15.58 17.71
CA TRP A 5 36.57 -14.75 16.53
C TRP A 5 37.37 -13.45 16.66
N LYS A 6 38.19 -13.14 15.65
CA LYS A 6 38.88 -11.85 15.53
C LYS A 6 38.27 -11.06 14.36
N VAL A 7 37.92 -9.81 14.62
CA VAL A 7 37.45 -8.88 13.60
C VAL A 7 38.62 -8.53 12.68
N ALA A 8 38.47 -8.81 11.38
CA ALA A 8 39.45 -8.42 10.38
C ALA A 8 39.37 -6.91 10.13
N VAL A 9 40.49 -6.21 10.27
CA VAL A 9 40.61 -4.79 9.95
C VAL A 9 40.75 -4.66 8.44
N ARG A 10 39.80 -3.97 7.78
CA ARG A 10 39.86 -3.71 6.34
C ARG A 10 41.00 -2.77 6.00
N GLU A 11 41.82 -3.16 5.01
CA GLU A 11 42.87 -2.31 4.47
C GLU A 11 42.42 -1.71 3.14
N TRP A 12 41.70 -0.59 3.22
CA TRP A 12 41.08 0.07 2.07
C TRP A 12 42.02 0.37 0.90
N ASN A 13 43.29 0.64 1.19
CA ASN A 13 44.28 0.93 0.16
C ASN A 13 44.66 -0.30 -0.67
N LYS A 14 44.57 -1.52 -0.10
CA LYS A 14 44.86 -2.77 -0.81
C LYS A 14 43.61 -3.37 -1.49
N GLU A 15 42.43 -3.10 -0.94
CA GLU A 15 41.15 -3.58 -1.47
C GLU A 15 40.56 -2.70 -2.57
N LYS A 16 41.20 -1.57 -2.89
CA LYS A 16 40.73 -0.62 -3.91
C LYS A 16 40.88 -1.23 -5.32
N ARG A 17 39.76 -1.68 -5.89
CA ARG A 17 39.70 -1.97 -7.34
C ARG A 17 39.66 -0.65 -8.11
N ASN A 18 40.66 -0.41 -8.95
CA ASN A 18 40.67 0.73 -9.84
C ASN A 18 39.60 0.52 -10.93
N ALA A 19 38.47 1.22 -10.79
CA ALA A 19 37.47 1.29 -11.85
C ALA A 19 38.00 2.17 -12.99
N VAL A 20 37.71 1.76 -14.23
CA VAL A 20 38.02 2.58 -15.41
C VAL A 20 37.13 3.83 -15.36
N SER A 21 37.74 4.99 -15.16
CA SER A 21 37.05 6.27 -15.24
C SER A 21 37.13 6.82 -16.66
N MET A 22 36.01 7.35 -17.14
CA MET A 22 35.94 8.11 -18.39
C MET A 22 35.59 9.57 -18.04
N PRO A 23 36.27 10.57 -18.61
CA PRO A 23 35.92 11.96 -18.39
C PRO A 23 34.51 12.22 -18.93
N THR A 24 33.60 12.65 -18.06
CA THR A 24 32.22 12.96 -18.41
C THR A 24 32.05 14.48 -18.47
N ALA A 25 31.56 15.01 -19.58
CA ALA A 25 31.42 16.46 -19.80
C ALA A 25 30.20 17.09 -19.10
N THR A 26 29.28 16.28 -18.58
CA THR A 26 28.03 16.73 -17.96
C THR A 26 27.71 15.90 -16.72
N HIS A 27 27.74 16.54 -15.55
CA HIS A 27 27.37 15.89 -14.29
C HIS A 27 25.93 16.28 -13.89
N PRO A 28 25.06 15.36 -13.43
CA PRO A 28 23.67 15.65 -13.05
C PRO A 28 23.50 16.59 -11.84
N LEU A 29 24.60 17.03 -11.22
CA LEU A 29 24.63 18.05 -10.15
C LEU A 29 25.35 19.35 -10.57
N GLN A 30 25.65 19.52 -11.85
CA GLN A 30 26.31 20.72 -12.38
C GLN A 30 25.30 21.88 -12.38
N GLY A 31 25.19 22.53 -11.22
CA GLY A 31 24.19 23.56 -10.95
C GLY A 31 23.84 23.70 -9.46
N VAL A 32 24.19 22.73 -8.62
CA VAL A 32 24.07 22.87 -7.17
C VAL A 32 25.26 23.69 -6.67
N LYS A 33 25.06 25.01 -6.58
CA LYS A 33 25.98 25.88 -5.83
C LYS A 33 25.93 25.44 -4.38
N ASP A 34 27.09 25.07 -3.83
CA ASP A 34 27.27 24.88 -2.39
C ASP A 34 26.75 26.13 -1.66
N LEU A 35 25.64 25.98 -0.93
CA LEU A 35 25.25 26.94 0.10
C LEU A 35 26.20 26.72 1.28
N GLY A 36 27.43 27.20 1.10
CA GLY A 36 28.40 27.34 2.16
C GLY A 36 27.82 28.22 3.26
N PHE A 37 27.87 27.70 4.48
CA PHE A 37 27.56 28.41 5.70
C PHE A 37 28.52 29.59 5.87
N VAL A 38 28.14 30.78 5.41
CA VAL A 38 28.92 32.01 5.59
C VAL A 38 28.51 32.69 6.89
N ARG A 39 29.43 32.65 7.85
CA ARG A 39 29.44 33.40 9.10
C ARG A 39 29.48 34.90 8.78
N SER A 40 28.54 35.65 9.32
CA SER A 40 28.38 37.10 9.16
C SER A 40 29.58 37.88 9.72
N THR A 41 30.19 38.73 8.91
CA THR A 41 30.88 39.95 9.38
C THR A 41 30.63 41.10 8.39
N SER A 42 30.16 42.22 8.95
CA SER A 42 29.91 43.50 8.27
C SER A 42 31.20 44.16 7.78
N ALA A 43 31.19 44.73 6.57
CA ALA A 43 31.67 46.09 6.28
C ALA A 43 31.55 46.48 4.78
N LYS A 44 30.82 47.58 4.54
CA LYS A 44 30.98 48.71 3.59
C LYS A 44 31.50 48.53 2.14
N ASP A 45 30.67 49.12 1.26
CA ASP A 45 30.99 50.01 0.12
C ASP A 45 31.77 49.48 -1.10
N LYS A 46 31.08 49.38 -2.25
CA LYS A 46 31.25 50.26 -3.45
C LYS A 46 30.55 49.69 -4.70
N LYS A 47 29.75 50.53 -5.38
CA LYS A 47 29.38 50.43 -6.81
C LYS A 47 30.60 50.82 -7.67
N PRO A 48 30.79 50.32 -8.92
CA PRO A 48 30.00 50.81 -10.07
C PRO A 48 29.77 49.87 -11.28
N LYS A 49 28.66 50.18 -11.98
CA LYS A 49 28.36 50.28 -13.44
C LYS A 49 28.90 49.30 -14.51
N SER A 50 27.91 48.74 -15.23
CA SER A 50 27.71 48.73 -16.71
C SER A 50 28.48 47.74 -17.60
N ALA A 51 27.73 46.84 -18.28
CA ALA A 51 27.53 46.88 -19.73
C ALA A 51 26.42 45.90 -20.16
N ALA A 52 25.50 46.38 -20.99
CA ALA A 52 24.45 45.60 -21.63
C ALA A 52 24.97 44.95 -22.92
N VAL A 53 24.54 43.72 -23.20
CA VAL A 53 24.46 43.16 -24.55
C VAL A 53 23.11 42.48 -24.69
N HIS A 54 22.28 43.03 -25.59
CA HIS A 54 21.01 42.46 -26.02
C HIS A 54 21.28 41.21 -26.86
N HIS A 55 20.69 40.08 -26.47
CA HIS A 55 20.39 38.99 -27.40
C HIS A 55 18.90 38.73 -27.33
N VAL A 56 18.18 39.18 -28.37
CA VAL A 56 16.77 38.88 -28.60
C VAL A 56 16.71 37.41 -29.02
N MET A 57 16.13 36.56 -28.17
CA MET A 57 15.67 35.24 -28.58
C MET A 57 14.15 35.28 -28.64
N SER A 58 13.67 34.98 -29.84
CA SER A 58 12.29 34.80 -30.26
C SER A 58 11.57 33.78 -29.38
N ASP A 59 10.39 34.19 -28.92
CA ASP A 59 9.44 33.38 -28.18
C ASP A 59 8.86 32.26 -29.07
N PRO A 60 8.96 30.98 -28.69
CA PRO A 60 8.48 29.85 -29.49
C PRO A 60 6.94 29.69 -29.52
N LEU A 61 6.17 30.67 -29.05
CA LEU A 61 4.70 30.69 -29.11
C LEU A 61 4.12 31.64 -30.16
N SER A 62 4.94 32.47 -30.81
CA SER A 62 4.44 33.48 -31.78
C SER A 62 4.34 32.98 -33.23
N ALA A 63 4.65 31.72 -33.53
CA ALA A 63 4.66 31.16 -34.89
C ALA A 63 3.47 30.21 -35.20
N VAL A 64 2.45 30.16 -34.35
CA VAL A 64 1.25 29.30 -34.51
C VAL A 64 -0.03 30.10 -34.79
N LEU A 65 0.06 31.43 -34.86
CA LEU A 65 -1.11 32.32 -34.97
C LEU A 65 -1.36 32.91 -36.37
N ASP A 66 -0.66 32.43 -37.41
CA ASP A 66 -0.80 32.93 -38.79
C ASP A 66 -1.29 31.85 -39.77
N GLY A 67 -2.26 31.05 -39.31
CA GLY A 67 -2.99 30.07 -40.13
C GLY A 67 -4.48 30.40 -40.14
N PRO A 68 -5.20 30.16 -41.25
CA PRO A 68 -6.62 30.53 -41.38
C PRO A 68 -7.48 29.80 -40.34
N ASP A 69 -8.46 30.55 -39.82
CA ASP A 69 -9.35 30.22 -38.72
C ASP A 69 -10.13 28.90 -38.94
N PRO A 70 -9.95 27.85 -38.11
CA PRO A 70 -10.54 26.52 -38.30
C PRO A 70 -12.05 26.45 -37.98
N LEU A 71 -12.73 27.59 -37.85
CA LEU A 71 -14.17 27.69 -37.62
C LEU A 71 -15.01 27.98 -38.87
N SER A 72 -14.38 28.40 -39.98
CA SER A 72 -15.13 28.73 -41.22
C SER A 72 -15.50 27.51 -42.07
N ASP A 73 -14.83 26.37 -41.92
CA ASP A 73 -15.11 25.12 -42.66
C ASP A 73 -16.15 24.22 -41.98
N LEU A 74 -16.62 24.56 -40.78
CA LEU A 74 -17.62 23.78 -40.02
C LEU A 74 -19.07 24.25 -40.24
N LEU A 75 -19.28 25.34 -40.97
CA LEU A 75 -20.60 25.94 -41.19
C LEU A 75 -21.27 25.56 -42.52
N ASP A 76 -20.61 24.79 -43.38
CA ASP A 76 -21.13 24.43 -44.72
C ASP A 76 -21.40 22.92 -44.91
N GLY A 77 -21.55 22.17 -43.81
CA GLY A 77 -21.96 20.76 -43.82
C GLY A 77 -23.44 20.57 -43.43
N PRO A 78 -24.18 19.64 -44.07
CA PRO A 78 -25.59 19.41 -43.73
C PRO A 78 -25.75 18.83 -42.32
N ASP A 79 -26.75 19.37 -41.61
CA ASP A 79 -27.14 19.12 -40.22
C ASP A 79 -27.32 17.61 -39.86
N PRO A 80 -26.57 17.05 -38.87
CA PRO A 80 -26.67 15.64 -38.48
C PRO A 80 -27.81 15.34 -37.49
N LEU A 81 -28.74 16.28 -37.25
CA LEU A 81 -29.88 16.06 -36.32
C LEU A 81 -31.14 15.47 -36.96
N SER A 82 -31.09 15.05 -38.23
CA SER A 82 -32.24 14.46 -38.93
C SER A 82 -32.31 12.92 -38.91
N ALA A 83 -31.47 12.24 -38.13
CA ALA A 83 -31.54 10.78 -37.97
C ALA A 83 -31.97 10.40 -36.54
N SER A 84 -33.18 9.84 -36.40
CA SER A 84 -33.70 9.25 -35.15
C SER A 84 -32.67 8.36 -34.44
N PRO A 85 -32.48 8.50 -33.11
CA PRO A 85 -31.69 7.53 -32.37
C PRO A 85 -32.52 6.26 -32.14
N GLY A 86 -32.03 5.13 -32.63
CA GLY A 86 -32.50 3.81 -32.27
C GLY A 86 -32.26 3.50 -30.78
N ILE A 87 -33.22 2.79 -30.19
CA ILE A 87 -33.34 2.40 -28.77
C ILE A 87 -32.30 1.33 -28.34
N GLY A 88 -31.05 1.41 -28.83
CA GLY A 88 -30.04 0.35 -28.67
C GLY A 88 -28.90 0.63 -27.69
N SER A 89 -28.59 1.90 -27.37
CA SER A 89 -27.32 2.25 -26.70
C SER A 89 -27.40 2.44 -25.18
N THR A 90 -28.59 2.72 -24.63
CA THR A 90 -28.78 2.85 -23.18
C THR A 90 -28.81 1.49 -22.48
N ARG A 91 -29.43 0.49 -23.12
CA ARG A 91 -29.59 -0.86 -22.58
C ARG A 91 -28.26 -1.59 -22.36
N LYS A 92 -27.30 -1.49 -23.29
CA LYS A 92 -25.95 -2.06 -23.13
C LYS A 92 -25.15 -1.45 -21.97
N LYS A 93 -25.31 -0.15 -21.73
CA LYS A 93 -24.57 0.57 -20.67
C LYS A 93 -25.18 0.32 -19.29
N GLU A 94 -26.47 0.01 -19.24
CA GLU A 94 -27.18 -0.45 -18.04
C GLU A 94 -26.85 -1.93 -17.74
N GLU A 95 -26.85 -2.81 -18.74
CA GLU A 95 -26.44 -4.22 -18.62
C GLU A 95 -24.97 -4.35 -18.16
N GLU A 96 -24.03 -3.61 -18.75
CA GLU A 96 -22.62 -3.58 -18.29
C GLU A 96 -22.49 -3.07 -16.85
N LYS A 97 -23.30 -2.08 -16.44
CA LYS A 97 -23.29 -1.58 -15.06
C LYS A 97 -23.85 -2.59 -14.07
N GLU A 98 -24.92 -3.29 -14.43
CA GLU A 98 -25.52 -4.33 -13.60
C GLU A 98 -24.58 -5.53 -13.44
N GLU A 99 -23.90 -5.96 -14.50
CA GLU A 99 -22.87 -7.02 -14.43
C GLU A 99 -21.67 -6.58 -13.57
N ILE A 100 -21.23 -5.32 -13.66
CA ILE A 100 -20.16 -4.78 -12.82
C ILE A 100 -20.58 -4.72 -11.35
N LEU A 101 -21.82 -4.33 -11.05
CA LEU A 101 -22.33 -4.26 -9.68
C LEU A 101 -22.50 -5.66 -9.07
N HIS A 102 -23.12 -6.60 -9.79
CA HIS A 102 -23.29 -7.97 -9.32
C HIS A 102 -21.94 -8.65 -9.06
N SER A 103 -20.98 -8.45 -9.97
CA SER A 103 -19.65 -9.03 -9.84
C SER A 103 -18.77 -8.34 -8.78
N LYS A 104 -19.12 -7.13 -8.31
CA LYS A 104 -18.51 -6.48 -7.14
C LYS A 104 -19.03 -7.11 -5.83
N ASP A 105 -20.33 -7.33 -5.72
CA ASP A 105 -20.94 -7.95 -4.53
C ASP A 105 -20.47 -9.40 -4.34
N ASP A 106 -20.37 -10.17 -5.43
CA ASP A 106 -19.82 -11.52 -5.40
C ASP A 106 -18.35 -11.55 -4.93
N ASN A 107 -17.54 -10.59 -5.40
CA ASN A 107 -16.13 -10.51 -5.02
C ASN A 107 -15.95 -10.13 -3.55
N LYS A 108 -16.82 -9.23 -3.05
CA LYS A 108 -16.85 -8.86 -1.63
C LYS A 108 -17.20 -10.05 -0.74
N GLY A 109 -18.22 -10.83 -1.11
CA GLY A 109 -18.59 -12.05 -0.38
C GLY A 109 -17.46 -13.09 -0.35
N LYS A 110 -16.78 -13.30 -1.50
CA LYS A 110 -15.59 -14.17 -1.57
C LYS A 110 -14.47 -13.70 -0.65
N TRP A 111 -14.26 -12.38 -0.54
CA TRP A 111 -13.24 -11.83 0.36
C TRP A 111 -13.59 -12.04 1.82
N GLU A 112 -14.85 -11.80 2.21
CA GLU A 112 -15.31 -12.04 3.58
C GLU A 112 -15.10 -13.50 4.01
N GLN A 113 -15.36 -14.45 3.09
CA GLN A 113 -15.06 -15.87 3.29
C GLN A 113 -13.56 -16.14 3.44
N LYS A 114 -12.72 -15.57 2.56
CA LYS A 114 -11.25 -15.73 2.65
C LYS A 114 -10.72 -15.12 3.95
N ARG A 115 -11.23 -13.96 4.36
CA ARG A 115 -10.88 -13.31 5.63
C ARG A 115 -11.28 -14.18 6.82
N ALA A 116 -12.48 -14.75 6.84
CA ALA A 116 -12.91 -15.67 7.89
C ALA A 116 -12.01 -16.91 7.96
N TYR A 117 -11.61 -17.47 6.80
CA TYR A 117 -10.64 -18.55 6.71
C TYR A 117 -9.27 -18.16 7.32
N LEU A 118 -8.76 -16.96 7.04
CA LEU A 118 -7.49 -16.48 7.61
C LEU A 118 -7.57 -16.33 9.14
N LEU A 119 -8.70 -15.84 9.65
CA LEU A 119 -8.92 -15.68 11.09
C LEU A 119 -9.11 -17.03 11.81
N ALA A 120 -9.65 -18.05 11.14
CA ALA A 120 -9.90 -19.35 11.76
C ALA A 120 -8.64 -20.24 11.78
N ASN A 121 -7.83 -20.21 10.72
CA ASN A 121 -6.78 -21.21 10.50
C ASN A 121 -5.37 -20.77 10.93
N PHE A 122 -5.16 -19.49 11.20
CA PHE A 122 -3.84 -18.96 11.54
C PHE A 122 -3.82 -18.46 12.99
N THR A 123 -3.59 -19.38 13.92
CA THR A 123 -3.49 -19.10 15.36
C THR A 123 -2.07 -19.26 15.88
N THR A 124 -1.75 -18.66 17.02
CA THR A 124 -0.45 -18.83 17.67
C THR A 124 -0.57 -18.88 19.19
N THR A 125 0.27 -19.71 19.80
CA THR A 125 0.52 -19.74 21.26
C THR A 125 1.77 -18.95 21.64
N ALA A 126 2.57 -18.50 20.67
CA ALA A 126 3.76 -17.70 20.90
C ALA A 126 3.40 -16.30 21.40
N THR A 127 4.29 -15.71 22.21
CA THR A 127 4.14 -14.34 22.69
C THR A 127 4.30 -13.35 21.54
N LEU A 128 3.34 -12.44 21.41
CA LEU A 128 3.31 -11.42 20.38
C LEU A 128 3.85 -10.09 20.92
N THR A 129 4.40 -9.30 20.00
CA THR A 129 4.86 -7.93 20.28
C THR A 129 3.97 -6.93 19.57
N PHE A 130 3.62 -5.88 20.30
CA PHE A 130 2.82 -4.76 19.80
C PHE A 130 3.62 -3.49 19.96
N THR A 131 4.10 -2.95 18.84
CA THR A 131 4.90 -1.73 18.83
C THR A 131 4.02 -0.52 18.49
N SER A 132 3.92 0.45 19.40
CA SER A 132 3.19 1.69 19.16
C SER A 132 3.93 2.91 19.71
N SER A 133 4.00 3.97 18.91
CA SER A 133 4.66 5.22 19.24
C SER A 133 3.74 6.32 19.78
N PHE A 134 2.40 6.16 19.72
CA PHE A 134 1.47 7.22 20.13
C PHE A 134 0.29 6.76 21.02
N LEU A 135 0.18 5.47 21.33
CA LEU A 135 -0.97 4.98 22.09
C LEU A 135 -0.65 4.86 23.56
N GLN A 136 -1.60 5.32 24.38
CA GLN A 136 -1.61 5.09 25.81
C GLN A 136 -1.66 3.56 26.07
N PRO A 137 -1.05 3.08 27.18
CA PRO A 137 -1.20 1.69 27.58
C PRO A 137 -2.68 1.37 27.74
N ILE A 138 -3.18 0.41 26.98
CA ILE A 138 -4.29 -0.41 27.48
C ILE A 138 -3.60 -1.28 28.54
N GLU A 139 -3.98 -1.14 29.81
CA GLU A 139 -3.40 -1.87 30.96
C GLU A 139 -3.72 -3.38 30.91
N ILE A 140 -3.25 -4.04 29.86
CA ILE A 140 -3.36 -5.48 29.65
C ILE A 140 -2.01 -5.92 29.05
N GLY A 141 -1.04 -6.17 29.93
CA GLY A 141 0.28 -6.70 29.56
C GLY A 141 1.47 -6.04 30.28
N VAL A 142 2.50 -6.84 30.54
CA VAL A 142 3.75 -6.43 31.21
C VAL A 142 4.52 -5.46 30.30
N VAL A 143 4.49 -4.17 30.64
CA VAL A 143 5.24 -3.14 29.92
C VAL A 143 6.72 -3.26 30.27
N LYS A 144 7.56 -3.65 29.31
CA LYS A 144 9.01 -3.50 29.43
C LYS A 144 9.41 -2.08 29.03
N THR A 145 9.21 -1.13 29.92
CA THR A 145 9.70 0.25 29.75
C THR A 145 11.20 0.28 30.09
N GLN A 146 12.09 0.49 29.13
CA GLN A 146 13.45 0.94 29.44
C GLN A 146 13.43 2.44 29.71
N THR A 147 13.03 2.80 30.93
CA THR A 147 13.44 4.06 31.56
C THR A 147 13.19 3.93 33.07
N SER A 148 14.27 4.01 33.83
CA SER A 148 14.24 4.21 35.27
C SER A 148 13.44 5.46 35.61
N VAL A 149 12.48 5.37 36.54
CA VAL A 149 12.36 6.20 37.75
C VAL A 149 11.11 5.80 38.52
N THR A 150 11.26 5.82 39.83
CA THR A 150 10.47 5.23 40.91
C THR A 150 9.06 5.80 41.10
N ASP A 151 8.16 4.87 41.37
CA ASP A 151 6.79 5.01 41.87
C ASP A 151 6.72 5.72 43.25
N ARG A 152 5.85 6.73 43.40
CA ARG A 152 5.31 7.18 44.70
C ARG A 152 3.89 7.74 44.55
N SER A 153 2.93 6.93 44.98
CA SER A 153 1.55 7.30 45.32
C SER A 153 1.45 8.19 46.57
N LYS A 154 0.55 9.19 46.58
CA LYS A 154 -0.62 9.32 47.48
C LYS A 154 -1.22 10.74 47.44
N GLY A 155 -2.53 10.81 47.64
CA GLY A 155 -3.38 11.95 47.29
C GLY A 155 -3.21 13.20 48.16
N GLN A 156 -3.42 14.34 47.51
CA GLN A 156 -3.70 15.63 48.14
C GLN A 156 -4.53 16.50 47.17
N VAL A 157 -5.39 17.35 47.74
CA VAL A 157 -6.29 18.23 47.01
C VAL A 157 -5.48 19.29 46.23
N MET A 158 -5.72 19.35 44.92
CA MET A 158 -4.84 20.02 43.97
C MET A 158 -4.95 21.55 44.01
N SER A 159 -3.85 22.23 44.33
CA SER A 159 -3.73 23.70 44.32
C SER A 159 -3.57 24.26 42.89
N GLY A 160 -3.83 25.56 42.69
CA GLY A 160 -3.76 26.23 41.37
C GLY A 160 -2.40 26.09 40.65
N SER A 161 -1.31 25.97 41.42
CA SER A 161 0.04 25.69 40.89
C SER A 161 0.17 24.26 40.37
N GLU A 162 -0.47 23.29 41.01
CA GLU A 162 -0.49 21.89 40.58
C GLU A 162 -1.39 21.68 39.36
N ARG A 163 -2.44 22.49 39.16
CA ARG A 163 -3.21 22.49 37.90
C ARG A 163 -2.42 23.03 36.72
N ILE A 164 -1.57 24.04 36.96
CA ILE A 164 -0.66 24.57 35.94
C ILE A 164 0.45 23.56 35.67
N LYS A 165 0.97 22.90 36.70
CA LYS A 165 1.97 21.83 36.57
C LYS A 165 1.39 20.59 35.87
N ALA A 166 0.15 20.20 36.15
CA ALA A 166 -0.55 19.12 35.46
C ALA A 166 -0.89 19.48 33.99
N ARG A 167 -1.14 20.76 33.69
CA ARG A 167 -1.26 21.24 32.30
C ARG A 167 0.09 21.29 31.59
N LEU A 168 1.16 21.66 32.29
CA LEU A 168 2.52 21.61 31.75
C LEU A 168 2.96 20.16 31.54
N GLU A 169 2.69 19.23 32.45
CA GLU A 169 2.93 17.78 32.29
C GLU A 169 2.04 17.18 31.20
N GLN A 170 0.81 17.66 31.01
CA GLN A 170 0.01 17.29 29.84
C GLN A 170 0.65 17.79 28.54
N LEU A 171 1.17 19.01 28.51
CA LEU A 171 1.89 19.54 27.36
C LEU A 171 3.24 18.81 27.14
N ASP A 172 3.95 18.44 28.21
CA ASP A 172 5.20 17.66 28.17
C ASP A 172 4.93 16.22 27.70
N SER A 173 3.83 15.61 28.12
CA SER A 173 3.38 14.29 27.63
C SER A 173 2.93 14.33 26.15
N MET A 174 2.50 15.50 25.67
CA MET A 174 2.21 15.73 24.26
C MET A 174 3.46 16.08 23.46
N ASP A 175 4.47 16.71 24.08
CA ASP A 175 5.75 17.08 23.44
C ASP A 175 6.73 15.89 23.37
N ASP A 176 6.63 14.94 24.30
CA ASP A 176 7.22 13.59 24.22
C ASP A 176 6.67 12.76 23.02
N SER A 177 5.65 13.26 22.32
CA SER A 177 5.17 12.67 21.05
C SER A 177 5.96 13.14 19.82
N SER A 178 6.90 14.08 19.99
CA SER A 178 7.81 14.54 18.92
C SER A 178 9.17 13.82 18.95
N GLY A 179 9.60 13.32 20.12
CA GLY A 179 10.73 12.41 20.30
C GLY A 179 10.25 10.96 20.36
N GLY A 180 10.51 10.18 19.30
CA GLY A 180 9.96 8.84 19.13
C GLY A 180 10.44 7.79 20.14
N ILE A 181 9.87 7.78 21.35
CA ILE A 181 9.94 6.61 22.24
C ILE A 181 8.98 5.56 21.68
N MET A 182 9.53 4.67 20.87
CA MET A 182 8.85 3.49 20.36
C MET A 182 8.57 2.56 21.55
N ARG A 183 7.31 2.46 21.99
CA ARG A 183 6.92 1.62 23.13
C ARG A 183 6.57 0.23 22.60
N GLU A 184 7.33 -0.77 23.00
CA GLU A 184 7.09 -2.17 22.67
C GLU A 184 6.40 -2.85 23.84
N VAL A 185 5.14 -3.26 23.64
CA VAL A 185 4.45 -4.16 24.56
C VAL A 185 4.64 -5.57 24.02
N GLY A 186 5.64 -6.26 24.55
CA GLY A 186 5.89 -7.68 24.28
C GLY A 186 5.12 -8.59 25.23
N GLY A 187 5.06 -9.89 24.91
CA GLY A 187 4.47 -10.89 25.81
C GLY A 187 2.95 -11.05 25.67
N LEU A 188 2.34 -10.49 24.62
CA LEU A 188 0.90 -10.55 24.43
C LEU A 188 0.47 -11.93 23.96
N THR A 189 -0.65 -12.40 24.48
CA THR A 189 -1.37 -13.54 23.91
C THR A 189 -2.06 -13.15 22.61
N GLN A 190 -2.45 -14.14 21.81
CA GLN A 190 -3.26 -13.92 20.60
C GLN A 190 -4.53 -13.11 20.90
N ASN A 191 -5.25 -13.44 21.98
CA ASN A 191 -6.52 -12.77 22.31
C ASN A 191 -6.30 -11.31 22.73
N GLU A 192 -5.26 -11.02 23.51
CA GLU A 192 -4.92 -9.65 23.88
C GLU A 192 -4.52 -8.82 22.66
N PHE A 193 -3.79 -9.42 21.71
CA PHE A 193 -3.44 -8.78 20.44
C PHE A 193 -4.70 -8.42 19.62
N ILE A 194 -5.65 -9.35 19.50
CA ILE A 194 -6.92 -9.14 18.79
C ILE A 194 -7.73 -8.03 19.49
N LEU A 195 -7.87 -8.09 20.82
CA LEU A 195 -8.59 -7.08 21.59
C LEU A 195 -7.99 -5.69 21.41
N ARG A 196 -6.66 -5.59 21.38
CA ARG A 196 -5.94 -4.33 21.19
C ARG A 196 -6.15 -3.74 19.79
N LEU A 197 -6.13 -4.56 18.74
CA LEU A 197 -6.51 -4.12 17.39
C LEU A 197 -7.98 -3.72 17.31
N GLY A 198 -8.87 -4.44 17.99
CA GLY A 198 -10.28 -4.08 18.10
C GLY A 198 -10.50 -2.73 18.77
N ALA A 199 -9.78 -2.46 19.87
CA ALA A 199 -9.80 -1.17 20.54
C ALA A 199 -9.31 -0.04 19.64
N LEU A 200 -8.26 -0.27 18.85
CA LEU A 200 -7.78 0.71 17.87
C LEU A 200 -8.78 1.02 16.77
N LYS A 201 -9.50 0.01 16.28
CA LYS A 201 -10.58 0.21 15.32
C LYS A 201 -11.69 1.10 15.90
N GLN A 202 -12.06 0.87 17.16
CA GLN A 202 -13.05 1.69 17.86
C GLN A 202 -12.54 3.12 18.07
N GLU A 203 -11.29 3.29 18.50
CA GLU A 203 -10.67 4.60 18.68
C GLU A 203 -10.58 5.38 17.35
N LEU A 204 -10.25 4.70 16.25
CA LEU A 204 -10.26 5.30 14.91
C LEU A 204 -11.64 5.83 14.55
N THR A 205 -12.68 5.03 14.79
CA THR A 205 -14.08 5.40 14.49
C THR A 205 -14.54 6.56 15.37
N GLN A 206 -14.19 6.55 16.66
CA GLN A 206 -14.49 7.64 17.58
C GLN A 206 -13.76 8.95 17.19
N ALA A 207 -12.47 8.86 16.84
CA ALA A 207 -11.69 9.99 16.33
C ALA A 207 -12.30 10.54 15.04
N TRP A 208 -12.82 9.68 14.16
CA TRP A 208 -13.53 10.09 12.96
C TRP A 208 -14.82 10.85 13.30
N ASN A 209 -15.64 10.33 14.20
CA ASN A 209 -16.91 10.95 14.60
C ASN A 209 -16.74 12.28 15.36
N THR A 210 -15.57 12.50 15.96
CA THR A 210 -15.21 13.75 16.66
C THR A 210 -14.40 14.71 15.79
N ASP A 211 -14.38 14.50 14.48
CA ASP A 211 -13.63 15.32 13.50
C ASP A 211 -12.10 15.35 13.68
N LEU A 212 -11.54 14.47 14.51
CA LEU A 212 -10.10 14.29 14.69
C LEU A 212 -9.50 13.43 13.55
N ARG A 213 -9.62 13.90 12.31
CA ARG A 213 -9.22 13.15 11.09
C ARG A 213 -7.74 12.79 11.05
N VAL A 214 -6.88 13.69 11.56
CA VAL A 214 -5.44 13.44 11.68
C VAL A 214 -5.15 12.30 12.65
N LYS A 215 -5.89 12.23 13.77
CA LYS A 215 -5.78 11.13 14.73
C LYS A 215 -6.22 9.80 14.11
N ALA A 216 -7.35 9.77 13.41
CA ALA A 216 -7.82 8.58 12.70
C ALA A 216 -6.78 8.06 11.68
N LEU A 217 -6.17 8.97 10.90
CA LEU A 217 -5.10 8.61 9.95
C LEU A 217 -3.85 8.08 10.68
N LYS A 218 -3.43 8.71 11.78
CA LYS A 218 -2.29 8.24 12.58
C LYS A 218 -2.51 6.83 13.14
N ILE A 219 -3.73 6.51 13.60
CA ILE A 219 -4.08 5.16 14.06
C ILE A 219 -3.93 4.15 12.92
N ALA A 220 -4.48 4.45 11.74
CA ALA A 220 -4.35 3.55 10.59
C ALA A 220 -2.88 3.32 10.17
N ILE A 221 -2.07 4.39 10.15
CA ILE A 221 -0.61 4.28 9.91
C ILE A 221 0.02 3.30 10.89
N GLN A 222 -0.31 3.40 12.18
CA GLN A 222 0.23 2.49 13.19
C GLN A 222 -0.21 1.05 12.98
N CYS A 223 -1.48 0.81 12.65
CA CYS A 223 -1.96 -0.54 12.38
C CYS A 223 -1.17 -1.18 11.23
N VAL A 224 -0.85 -0.43 10.17
CA VAL A 224 0.00 -0.95 9.08
C VAL A 224 1.43 -1.20 9.54
N LYS A 225 1.99 -0.35 10.40
CA LYS A 225 3.34 -0.59 10.95
C LYS A 225 3.43 -1.90 11.72
N LEU A 226 2.35 -2.40 12.33
CA LEU A 226 2.34 -3.72 12.96
C LEU A 226 2.58 -4.86 11.97
N LEU A 227 2.32 -4.64 10.67
CA LEU A 227 2.64 -5.58 9.60
C LEU A 227 4.12 -5.59 9.22
N SER A 228 4.93 -4.63 9.71
CA SER A 228 6.37 -4.62 9.43
C SER A 228 7.12 -5.74 10.14
N LEU A 229 6.57 -6.24 11.25
CA LEU A 229 7.09 -7.41 11.96
C LEU A 229 6.48 -8.65 11.33
N SER A 230 7.23 -9.49 10.61
CA SER A 230 6.72 -10.73 10.00
C SER A 230 6.51 -11.82 11.05
N ALA A 231 7.39 -11.91 12.03
CA ALA A 231 7.36 -12.94 13.06
C ALA A 231 6.21 -12.78 14.08
N PRO A 232 5.66 -13.90 14.60
CA PRO A 232 5.81 -15.25 14.08
C PRO A 232 5.07 -15.41 12.73
N GLU A 233 5.72 -16.04 11.75
CA GLU A 233 5.29 -16.08 10.35
C GLU A 233 3.91 -16.73 10.19
N HIS A 234 3.65 -17.81 10.93
CA HIS A 234 2.37 -18.51 10.92
C HIS A 234 1.19 -17.70 11.46
N PHE A 235 1.45 -16.63 12.22
CA PHE A 235 0.41 -15.72 12.71
C PHE A 235 0.16 -14.54 11.78
N TYR A 236 1.11 -14.25 10.88
CA TYR A 236 1.04 -13.13 9.96
C TYR A 236 -0.28 -13.03 9.18
N PRO A 237 -0.85 -14.13 8.66
CA PRO A 237 -2.08 -14.06 7.86
C PRO A 237 -3.29 -13.54 8.65
N MET A 238 -3.43 -13.94 9.92
CA MET A 238 -4.46 -13.41 10.82
C MET A 238 -4.22 -11.93 11.11
N LYS A 239 -2.98 -11.56 11.44
CA LYS A 239 -2.61 -10.17 11.71
C LYS A 239 -2.93 -9.26 10.52
N PHE A 240 -2.58 -9.70 9.31
CA PHE A 240 -2.94 -9.03 8.07
C PHE A 240 -4.46 -8.83 7.95
N ALA A 241 -5.25 -9.90 8.11
CA ALA A 241 -6.71 -9.85 8.01
C ALA A 241 -7.37 -8.85 8.98
N LEU A 242 -6.83 -8.70 10.19
CA LEU A 242 -7.30 -7.73 11.19
C LEU A 242 -6.91 -6.29 10.81
N VAL A 243 -5.67 -6.07 10.37
CA VAL A 243 -5.21 -4.73 9.98
C VAL A 243 -5.93 -4.23 8.74
N THR A 244 -6.13 -5.07 7.72
CA THR A 244 -6.82 -4.67 6.48
C THR A 244 -8.27 -4.26 6.74
N GLU A 245 -8.94 -4.83 7.74
CA GLU A 245 -10.29 -4.42 8.12
C GLU A 245 -10.33 -3.00 8.71
N ILE A 246 -9.29 -2.61 9.47
CA ILE A 246 -9.15 -1.24 9.98
C ILE A 246 -8.94 -0.26 8.82
N LEU A 247 -8.13 -0.66 7.82
CA LEU A 247 -7.93 0.13 6.60
C LEU A 247 -9.22 0.28 5.80
N ASP A 248 -9.99 -0.80 5.63
CA ASP A 248 -11.29 -0.76 4.96
C ASP A 248 -12.26 0.19 5.68
N THR A 249 -12.24 0.18 7.02
CA THR A 249 -13.05 1.11 7.83
C THR A 249 -12.67 2.56 7.55
N LEU A 250 -11.37 2.89 7.56
CA LEU A 250 -10.91 4.24 7.24
C LEU A 250 -11.28 4.64 5.80
N ALA A 251 -11.04 3.76 4.83
CA ALA A 251 -11.29 4.02 3.43
C ALA A 251 -12.78 4.27 3.15
N ALA A 252 -13.67 3.45 3.73
CA ALA A 252 -15.11 3.62 3.62
C ALA A 252 -15.56 4.97 4.20
N LEU A 253 -15.04 5.34 5.37
CA LEU A 253 -15.33 6.61 6.02
C LEU A 253 -14.86 7.81 5.19
N VAL A 254 -13.65 7.75 4.61
CA VAL A 254 -13.13 8.78 3.69
C VAL A 254 -14.00 8.88 2.43
N LEU A 255 -14.31 7.76 1.78
CA LEU A 255 -15.13 7.72 0.58
C LEU A 255 -16.53 8.28 0.83
N GLN A 256 -17.19 7.88 1.93
CA GLN A 256 -18.50 8.40 2.32
C GLN A 256 -18.48 9.93 2.46
N ARG A 257 -17.44 10.48 3.11
CA ARG A 257 -17.28 11.94 3.24
C ARG A 257 -17.12 12.63 1.89
N LEU A 258 -16.34 12.05 0.98
CA LEU A 258 -16.15 12.61 -0.36
C LEU A 258 -17.45 12.58 -1.17
N GLN A 259 -18.19 11.49 -1.10
CA GLN A 259 -19.50 11.34 -1.75
C GLN A 259 -20.53 12.34 -1.20
N GLN A 260 -20.56 12.56 0.11
CA GLN A 260 -21.43 13.56 0.74
C GLN A 260 -21.14 14.98 0.23
N LYS A 261 -19.85 15.33 0.05
CA LYS A 261 -19.46 16.62 -0.53
C LYS A 261 -19.83 16.72 -2.01
N TYR A 262 -19.55 15.66 -2.77
CA TYR A 262 -19.82 15.59 -4.20
C TYR A 262 -21.33 15.75 -4.51
N ASN A 263 -22.19 15.19 -3.66
CA ASN A 263 -23.65 15.20 -3.85
C ASN A 263 -24.36 16.42 -3.25
N ARG A 264 -23.64 17.32 -2.54
CA ARG A 264 -24.25 18.43 -1.79
C ARG A 264 -24.99 19.46 -2.65
N ASP A 265 -24.60 19.61 -3.92
CA ASP A 265 -25.11 20.65 -4.83
C ASP A 265 -25.91 20.12 -6.03
N GLN A 266 -26.08 18.80 -6.18
CA GLN A 266 -26.83 18.23 -7.32
C GLN A 266 -28.35 18.48 -7.27
N GLY A 267 -28.86 19.05 -6.19
CA GLY A 267 -30.29 19.31 -6.00
C GLY A 267 -30.78 20.72 -6.37
N SER A 268 -29.89 21.65 -6.75
CA SER A 268 -30.28 23.02 -7.08
C SER A 268 -30.33 23.24 -8.61
N PRO A 269 -31.46 23.74 -9.17
CA PRO A 269 -31.58 23.96 -10.62
C PRO A 269 -30.69 25.14 -11.03
N GLY A 270 -29.52 24.82 -11.56
CA GLY A 270 -28.44 25.76 -11.90
C GLY A 270 -27.10 25.22 -11.44
N GLY A 271 -26.73 24.05 -11.95
CA GLY A 271 -25.61 23.22 -11.49
C GLY A 271 -24.33 24.01 -11.26
N SER A 272 -24.06 24.33 -10.00
CA SER A 272 -22.77 24.85 -9.60
C SER A 272 -21.84 23.66 -9.43
N ASP A 273 -20.79 23.57 -10.25
CA ASP A 273 -19.69 22.60 -10.10
C ASP A 273 -18.94 22.73 -8.75
N SER A 274 -19.34 23.67 -7.89
CA SER A 274 -18.74 23.95 -6.58
C SER A 274 -18.60 22.71 -5.69
N GLY A 275 -19.67 21.94 -5.44
CA GLY A 275 -19.59 20.73 -4.61
C GLY A 275 -18.67 19.64 -5.18
N LYS A 276 -18.62 19.50 -6.52
CA LYS A 276 -17.72 18.59 -7.21
C LYS A 276 -16.26 19.03 -7.06
N LEU A 277 -15.97 20.31 -7.26
CA LEU A 277 -14.64 20.88 -7.07
C LEU A 277 -14.18 20.72 -5.61
N GLU A 278 -15.02 21.01 -4.63
CA GLU A 278 -14.71 20.84 -3.20
C GLU A 278 -14.38 19.37 -2.86
N ALA A 279 -15.14 18.42 -3.42
CA ALA A 279 -14.89 17.00 -3.23
C ALA A 279 -13.56 16.57 -3.87
N GLN A 280 -13.25 17.04 -5.08
CA GLN A 280 -11.99 16.75 -5.77
C GLN A 280 -10.78 17.35 -5.04
N GLU A 281 -10.87 18.59 -4.56
CA GLU A 281 -9.82 19.20 -3.73
C GLU A 281 -9.60 18.43 -2.43
N THR A 282 -10.70 18.02 -1.77
CA THR A 282 -10.64 17.21 -0.56
C THR A 282 -9.98 15.85 -0.84
N ALA A 283 -10.32 15.21 -1.96
CA ALA A 283 -9.72 13.93 -2.37
C ALA A 283 -8.21 14.08 -2.64
N ARG A 284 -7.80 15.08 -3.41
CA ARG A 284 -6.37 15.38 -3.66
C ARG A 284 -5.62 15.67 -2.36
N ASN A 285 -6.22 16.38 -1.42
CA ASN A 285 -5.61 16.65 -0.12
C ASN A 285 -5.36 15.36 0.68
N TRP A 286 -6.29 14.39 0.64
CA TRP A 286 -6.05 13.06 1.22
C TRP A 286 -4.89 12.34 0.54
N PHE A 287 -4.84 12.36 -0.78
CA PHE A 287 -3.75 11.73 -1.54
C PHE A 287 -2.40 12.37 -1.23
N TYR A 288 -2.31 13.69 -1.15
CA TYR A 288 -1.07 14.38 -0.76
C TYR A 288 -0.64 14.03 0.67
N LYS A 289 -1.59 13.96 1.62
CA LYS A 289 -1.29 13.56 3.00
C LYS A 289 -0.74 12.13 3.06
N VAL A 290 -1.35 11.19 2.35
CA VAL A 290 -0.85 9.80 2.31
C VAL A 290 0.48 9.71 1.57
N ALA A 291 0.63 10.36 0.42
CA ALA A 291 1.88 10.38 -0.34
C ALA A 291 3.06 10.97 0.45
N SER A 292 2.79 11.89 1.39
CA SER A 292 3.81 12.50 2.25
C SER A 292 4.36 11.57 3.35
N ILE A 293 3.75 10.38 3.54
CA ILE A 293 4.26 9.38 4.48
C ILE A 293 5.59 8.83 3.96
N ARG A 294 6.65 8.95 4.78
CA ARG A 294 8.02 8.61 4.39
C ARG A 294 8.27 7.09 4.36
N GLU A 295 7.60 6.34 5.22
CA GLU A 295 7.73 4.88 5.29
C GLU A 295 6.94 4.21 4.16
N LEU A 296 7.60 3.31 3.42
CA LEU A 296 7.01 2.66 2.26
C LEU A 296 5.77 1.85 2.62
N LEU A 297 5.82 1.04 3.68
CA LEU A 297 4.77 0.08 4.01
C LEU A 297 3.44 0.76 4.37
N PRO A 298 3.36 1.70 5.35
CA PRO A 298 2.12 2.45 5.61
C PRO A 298 1.62 3.23 4.41
N ARG A 299 2.52 3.87 3.65
CA ARG A 299 2.15 4.62 2.44
C ARG A 299 1.46 3.71 1.43
N LEU A 300 2.07 2.55 1.13
CA LEU A 300 1.57 1.61 0.12
C LEU A 300 0.17 1.10 0.45
N TYR A 301 -0.05 0.63 1.69
CA TYR A 301 -1.35 0.11 2.12
C TYR A 301 -2.43 1.19 2.16
N LEU A 302 -2.11 2.40 2.62
CA LEU A 302 -3.07 3.50 2.67
C LEU A 302 -3.42 4.02 1.27
N GLU A 303 -2.45 4.13 0.36
CA GLU A 303 -2.73 4.50 -1.03
C GLU A 303 -3.59 3.43 -1.73
N ALA A 304 -3.30 2.15 -1.50
CA ALA A 304 -4.12 1.05 -2.02
C ALA A 304 -5.55 1.06 -1.44
N ALA A 305 -5.69 1.27 -0.12
CA ALA A 305 -7.00 1.35 0.55
C ALA A 305 -7.85 2.52 0.02
N LEU A 306 -7.22 3.63 -0.38
CA LEU A 306 -7.90 4.80 -0.92
C LEU A 306 -8.12 4.76 -2.45
N LEU A 307 -7.76 3.67 -3.14
CA LEU A 307 -8.04 3.51 -4.58
C LEU A 307 -9.53 3.76 -4.94
N PRO A 308 -10.53 3.32 -4.16
CA PRO A 308 -11.93 3.62 -4.46
C PRO A 308 -12.27 5.12 -4.50
N CYS A 309 -11.48 5.97 -3.83
CA CYS A 309 -11.68 7.43 -3.85
C CYS A 309 -11.36 8.07 -5.21
N TYR A 310 -10.65 7.39 -6.11
CA TYR A 310 -10.44 7.89 -7.48
C TYR A 310 -11.74 7.98 -8.29
N SER A 311 -12.82 7.31 -7.85
CA SER A 311 -14.16 7.48 -8.44
C SER A 311 -14.68 8.93 -8.39
N ILE A 312 -14.15 9.77 -7.50
CA ILE A 312 -14.48 11.20 -7.37
C ILE A 312 -13.68 12.08 -8.34
N LEU A 313 -12.53 11.58 -8.81
CA LEU A 313 -11.58 12.31 -9.67
C LEU A 313 -11.67 11.83 -11.11
N SER A 314 -11.04 10.69 -11.41
CA SER A 314 -11.01 10.06 -12.72
C SER A 314 -10.64 8.57 -12.58
N PRO A 315 -11.33 7.65 -13.28
CA PRO A 315 -10.95 6.23 -13.34
C PRO A 315 -9.53 6.01 -13.86
N GLN A 316 -9.10 6.79 -14.84
CA GLN A 316 -7.77 6.66 -15.46
C GLN A 316 -6.63 6.95 -14.47
N GLU A 317 -6.80 7.95 -13.58
CA GLU A 317 -5.84 8.24 -12.52
C GLU A 317 -5.76 7.07 -11.52
N GLY A 318 -6.89 6.41 -11.24
CA GLY A 318 -6.95 5.21 -10.41
C GLY A 318 -6.19 4.03 -11.00
N GLU A 319 -6.32 3.78 -12.31
CA GLU A 319 -5.58 2.73 -13.02
C GLU A 319 -4.06 2.98 -13.04
N GLN A 320 -3.66 4.24 -13.23
CA GLN A 320 -2.26 4.65 -13.16
C GLN A 320 -1.70 4.47 -11.74
N ALA A 321 -2.48 4.86 -10.72
CA ALA A 321 -2.12 4.66 -9.33
C ALA A 321 -1.98 3.17 -8.98
N LEU A 322 -2.90 2.32 -9.44
CA LEU A 322 -2.86 0.87 -9.26
C LEU A 322 -1.61 0.26 -9.88
N THR A 323 -1.29 0.61 -11.13
CA THR A 323 -0.08 0.15 -11.83
C THR A 323 1.20 0.59 -11.10
N ARG A 324 1.24 1.84 -10.63
CA ARG A 324 2.37 2.35 -9.83
C ARG A 324 2.51 1.60 -8.50
N LEU A 325 1.41 1.37 -7.78
CA LEU A 325 1.40 0.64 -6.51
C LEU A 325 1.91 -0.79 -6.70
N SER A 326 1.51 -1.47 -7.77
CA SER A 326 2.01 -2.80 -8.13
C SER A 326 3.54 -2.83 -8.18
N ARG A 327 4.14 -1.86 -8.88
CA ARG A 327 5.60 -1.75 -8.98
C ARG A 327 6.27 -1.35 -7.67
N MET A 328 5.59 -0.56 -6.83
CA MET A 328 6.11 -0.17 -5.51
C MET A 328 6.23 -1.36 -4.55
N ILE A 329 5.42 -2.41 -4.70
CA ILE A 329 5.51 -3.62 -3.87
C ILE A 329 6.88 -4.30 -4.02
N ARG A 330 7.55 -4.16 -5.18
CA ARG A 330 8.92 -4.66 -5.40
C ARG A 330 9.96 -4.07 -4.44
N GLY A 331 9.66 -2.93 -3.80
CA GLY A 331 10.50 -2.33 -2.77
C GLY A 331 10.39 -3.00 -1.39
N LEU A 332 9.48 -3.95 -1.19
CA LEU A 332 9.37 -4.74 0.03
C LEU A 332 10.34 -5.93 -0.04
N GLY A 333 11.36 -5.91 0.82
CA GLY A 333 12.39 -6.95 0.85
C GLY A 333 11.98 -8.25 1.55
N ASP A 334 10.99 -8.19 2.44
CA ASP A 334 10.46 -9.39 3.12
C ASP A 334 9.43 -10.09 2.21
N PRO A 335 9.62 -11.38 1.86
CA PRO A 335 8.74 -12.10 0.96
C PRO A 335 7.29 -12.25 1.45
N LEU A 336 7.10 -12.44 2.75
CA LEU A 336 5.78 -12.59 3.37
C LEU A 336 5.01 -11.27 3.31
N LEU A 337 5.66 -10.17 3.69
CA LEU A 337 5.08 -8.82 3.59
C LEU A 337 4.70 -8.50 2.14
N ALA A 338 5.60 -8.81 1.21
CA ALA A 338 5.39 -8.53 -0.20
C ALA A 338 4.23 -9.37 -0.77
N ALA A 339 4.11 -10.65 -0.42
CA ALA A 339 3.02 -11.52 -0.85
C ALA A 339 1.64 -10.99 -0.42
N TYR A 340 1.49 -10.62 0.84
CA TYR A 340 0.24 -10.10 1.38
C TYR A 340 -0.09 -8.68 0.89
N ALA A 341 0.92 -7.85 0.63
CA ALA A 341 0.71 -6.56 -0.03
C ALA A 341 0.14 -6.75 -1.45
N ARG A 342 0.60 -7.77 -2.20
CA ARG A 342 0.04 -8.11 -3.53
C ARG A 342 -1.38 -8.62 -3.43
N MET A 343 -1.67 -9.48 -2.45
CA MET A 343 -3.03 -9.96 -2.16
C MET A 343 -3.98 -8.78 -1.91
N PHE A 344 -3.58 -7.84 -1.06
CA PHE A 344 -4.36 -6.65 -0.74
C PHE A 344 -4.57 -5.77 -1.98
N LEU A 345 -3.50 -5.50 -2.74
CA LEU A 345 -3.59 -4.69 -3.95
C LEU A 345 -4.49 -5.34 -5.01
N CYS A 346 -4.41 -6.66 -5.19
CA CYS A 346 -5.26 -7.38 -6.13
C CYS A 346 -6.73 -7.31 -5.74
N ARG A 347 -7.04 -7.40 -4.44
CA ARG A 347 -8.41 -7.16 -3.96
C ARG A 347 -8.90 -5.75 -4.30
N MET A 348 -8.13 -4.72 -3.92
CA MET A 348 -8.53 -3.33 -4.16
C MET A 348 -8.62 -3.01 -5.67
N GLY A 349 -7.73 -3.57 -6.47
CA GLY A 349 -7.69 -3.36 -7.91
C GLY A 349 -8.89 -3.96 -8.62
N VAL A 350 -9.37 -5.14 -8.23
CA VAL A 350 -10.57 -5.76 -8.82
C VAL A 350 -11.82 -4.93 -8.54
N GLU A 351 -11.90 -4.26 -7.39
CA GLU A 351 -13.04 -3.39 -7.05
C GLU A 351 -13.05 -2.07 -7.86
N VAL A 352 -11.87 -1.56 -8.23
CA VAL A 352 -11.71 -0.22 -8.83
C VAL A 352 -11.52 -0.28 -10.35
N ALA A 353 -10.74 -1.23 -10.86
CA ALA A 353 -10.38 -1.38 -12.27
C ALA A 353 -10.50 -2.86 -12.69
N PRO A 354 -11.73 -3.41 -12.77
CA PRO A 354 -11.95 -4.84 -13.03
C PRO A 354 -11.46 -5.31 -14.41
N GLN A 355 -11.35 -4.41 -15.38
CA GLN A 355 -10.91 -4.71 -16.74
C GLN A 355 -9.38 -4.79 -16.87
N LEU A 356 -8.63 -4.23 -15.91
CA LEU A 356 -7.17 -4.17 -15.98
C LEU A 356 -6.57 -5.44 -15.37
N THR A 357 -6.43 -6.52 -16.12
CA THR A 357 -5.85 -7.78 -15.59
C THR A 357 -4.32 -7.84 -15.61
N GLN A 358 -3.67 -6.91 -16.32
CA GLN A 358 -2.22 -6.91 -16.50
C GLN A 358 -1.46 -6.84 -15.18
N TYR A 359 -1.89 -5.97 -14.27
CA TYR A 359 -1.22 -5.83 -12.97
C TYR A 359 -1.30 -7.12 -12.13
N ILE A 360 -2.37 -7.90 -12.25
CA ILE A 360 -2.52 -9.18 -11.53
C ILE A 360 -1.47 -10.17 -12.03
N SER A 361 -1.30 -10.25 -13.35
CA SER A 361 -0.31 -11.14 -13.99
C SER A 361 1.11 -10.74 -13.58
N GLU A 362 1.44 -9.44 -13.62
CA GLU A 362 2.72 -8.91 -13.14
C GLU A 362 2.98 -9.24 -11.65
N ASN A 363 1.94 -9.19 -10.81
CA ASN A 363 2.07 -9.52 -9.38
C ASN A 363 2.30 -11.02 -9.14
N ILE A 364 1.67 -11.90 -9.91
CA ILE A 364 1.90 -13.35 -9.84
C ILE A 364 3.34 -13.67 -10.27
N GLU A 365 3.80 -13.09 -11.38
CA GLU A 365 5.17 -13.27 -11.86
C GLU A 365 6.21 -12.76 -10.85
N ASP A 366 6.00 -11.55 -10.30
CA ASP A 366 6.86 -11.00 -9.26
C ASP A 366 6.87 -11.88 -7.99
N PHE A 367 5.72 -12.46 -7.62
CA PHE A 367 5.62 -13.37 -6.48
C PHE A 367 6.40 -14.67 -6.73
N LEU A 368 6.26 -15.28 -7.91
CA LEU A 368 7.02 -16.48 -8.25
C LEU A 368 8.52 -16.21 -8.35
N GLN A 369 8.91 -15.04 -8.86
CA GLN A 369 10.32 -14.63 -8.91
C GLN A 369 10.90 -14.44 -7.50
N MET A 370 10.11 -13.89 -6.58
CA MET A 370 10.47 -13.77 -5.17
C MET A 370 10.67 -15.15 -4.51
N LEU A 371 9.81 -16.14 -4.81
CA LEU A 371 10.00 -17.50 -4.30
C LEU A 371 11.32 -18.12 -4.76
N LYS A 372 11.75 -17.86 -6.01
CA LYS A 372 13.03 -18.35 -6.54
C LYS A 372 14.25 -17.75 -5.83
N GLN A 373 14.11 -16.59 -5.18
CA GLN A 373 15.20 -15.91 -4.47
C GLN A 373 15.41 -16.43 -3.04
N GLY A 374 14.52 -17.29 -2.54
CA GLY A 374 14.53 -17.78 -1.17
C GLY A 374 13.69 -16.91 -0.23
N LEU A 375 13.10 -17.54 0.79
CA LEU A 375 12.10 -16.90 1.67
C LEU A 375 12.68 -16.27 2.92
N TRP A 376 13.61 -16.98 3.57
CA TRP A 376 14.22 -16.55 4.82
C TRP A 376 15.72 -16.84 4.80
N PRO A 377 16.54 -15.95 5.38
CA PRO A 377 17.96 -16.21 5.60
C PRO A 377 18.18 -17.56 6.31
N GLU A 378 19.25 -18.26 5.97
CA GLU A 378 19.63 -19.51 6.64
C GLU A 378 19.85 -19.25 8.14
N GLY A 379 18.93 -19.73 8.97
CA GLY A 379 19.04 -19.69 10.44
C GLY A 379 18.06 -18.77 11.18
N GLU A 380 17.22 -17.98 10.48
CA GLU A 380 16.25 -17.07 11.13
C GLU A 380 14.82 -17.63 11.26
N ALA A 381 14.42 -18.59 10.42
CA ALA A 381 13.14 -19.26 10.62
C ALA A 381 13.20 -20.02 11.94
N ASP A 382 12.43 -19.55 12.92
CA ASP A 382 12.45 -20.07 14.28
C ASP A 382 12.10 -21.57 14.24
N VAL A 383 13.12 -22.41 14.35
CA VAL A 383 13.04 -23.90 14.30
C VAL A 383 12.28 -24.46 15.51
N ASN A 384 11.62 -23.59 16.30
CA ASN A 384 10.97 -23.87 17.56
C ASN A 384 9.68 -24.70 17.46
N MET A 385 9.21 -25.08 16.26
CA MET A 385 8.01 -25.92 16.08
C MET A 385 8.25 -27.25 15.36
N GLY A 386 9.48 -27.55 14.91
CA GLY A 386 9.77 -28.80 14.19
C GLY A 386 9.04 -28.97 12.85
N GLU A 387 8.35 -27.94 12.36
CA GLU A 387 7.73 -27.90 11.03
C GLU A 387 8.82 -27.61 9.99
N ASP A 388 8.73 -28.30 8.85
CA ASP A 388 9.60 -28.04 7.71
C ASP A 388 9.38 -26.60 7.18
N LYS A 389 10.46 -25.94 6.77
CA LYS A 389 10.42 -24.55 6.28
C LYS A 389 9.53 -24.42 5.05
N ASP A 390 9.56 -25.40 4.16
CA ASP A 390 8.75 -25.41 2.94
C ASP A 390 7.27 -25.66 3.26
N ALA A 391 6.96 -26.44 4.29
CA ALA A 391 5.59 -26.61 4.79
C ALA A 391 5.02 -25.32 5.39
N LEU A 392 5.80 -24.63 6.25
CA LEU A 392 5.43 -23.33 6.79
C LEU A 392 5.24 -22.30 5.66
N ALA A 393 6.20 -22.23 4.73
CA ALA A 393 6.12 -21.37 3.55
C ALA A 393 4.86 -21.63 2.74
N ALA A 394 4.57 -22.90 2.43
CA ALA A 394 3.39 -23.26 1.69
C ALA A 394 2.12 -22.80 2.42
N ARG A 395 2.04 -23.04 3.73
CA ARG A 395 0.90 -22.66 4.55
C ARG A 395 0.63 -21.15 4.58
N VAL A 396 1.67 -20.32 4.69
CA VAL A 396 1.51 -18.85 4.78
C VAL A 396 1.49 -18.15 3.42
N LEU A 397 2.04 -18.76 2.37
CA LEU A 397 2.11 -18.17 1.02
C LEU A 397 1.06 -18.71 0.04
N SER A 398 0.40 -19.83 0.34
CA SER A 398 -0.75 -20.30 -0.46
C SER A 398 -1.89 -19.28 -0.49
N PRO A 399 -2.33 -18.70 0.65
CA PRO A 399 -3.45 -17.76 0.64
C PRO A 399 -3.30 -16.55 -0.29
N PRO A 400 -2.17 -15.81 -0.33
CA PRO A 400 -1.99 -14.70 -1.26
C PRO A 400 -1.93 -15.15 -2.71
N LEU A 401 -1.26 -16.27 -3.03
CA LEU A 401 -1.18 -16.78 -4.40
C LEU A 401 -2.56 -17.23 -4.92
N GLU A 402 -3.27 -18.03 -4.14
CA GLU A 402 -4.64 -18.47 -4.46
C GLU A 402 -5.55 -17.26 -4.71
N TRP A 403 -5.47 -16.22 -3.88
CA TRP A 403 -6.31 -15.05 -4.07
C TRP A 403 -5.99 -14.30 -5.36
N MET A 404 -4.70 -14.09 -5.68
CA MET A 404 -4.30 -13.47 -6.95
C MET A 404 -4.75 -14.30 -8.16
N MET A 405 -4.60 -15.63 -8.08
CA MET A 405 -5.04 -16.57 -9.11
C MET A 405 -6.55 -16.57 -9.27
N GLN A 406 -7.30 -16.48 -8.17
CA GLN A 406 -8.76 -16.35 -8.19
C GLN A 406 -9.21 -15.03 -8.83
N CYS A 407 -8.54 -13.92 -8.52
CA CYS A 407 -8.79 -12.63 -9.17
C CYS A 407 -8.55 -12.71 -10.68
N LEU A 408 -7.49 -13.40 -11.10
CA LEU A 408 -7.18 -13.62 -12.51
C LEU A 408 -8.22 -14.54 -13.18
N ALA A 409 -8.53 -15.67 -12.58
CA ALA A 409 -9.42 -16.70 -13.12
C ALA A 409 -10.85 -16.18 -13.39
N ASN A 410 -11.35 -15.29 -12.54
CA ASN A 410 -12.71 -14.74 -12.70
C ASN A 410 -12.84 -13.77 -13.88
N ARG A 411 -11.74 -13.22 -14.42
CA ARG A 411 -11.78 -12.08 -15.35
C ARG A 411 -10.94 -12.25 -16.60
N ALA A 412 -9.90 -13.07 -16.53
CA ALA A 412 -8.94 -13.19 -17.60
C ALA A 412 -9.49 -14.04 -18.76
N PRO A 413 -9.21 -13.64 -20.01
CA PRO A 413 -9.58 -14.43 -21.18
C PRO A 413 -8.82 -15.77 -21.18
N HIS A 414 -9.37 -16.77 -21.87
CA HIS A 414 -8.84 -18.14 -21.88
C HIS A 414 -7.34 -18.22 -22.23
N HIS A 415 -6.84 -17.35 -23.11
CA HIS A 415 -5.43 -17.33 -23.50
C HIS A 415 -4.47 -16.94 -22.36
N VAL A 416 -4.91 -16.09 -21.43
CA VAL A 416 -4.12 -15.73 -20.24
C VAL A 416 -4.06 -16.90 -19.27
N LEU A 417 -5.18 -17.61 -19.07
CA LEU A 417 -5.21 -18.82 -18.25
C LEU A 417 -4.32 -19.92 -18.83
N GLN A 418 -4.31 -20.08 -20.16
CA GLN A 418 -3.36 -20.94 -20.87
C GLN A 418 -1.91 -20.52 -20.66
N SER A 419 -1.62 -19.21 -20.62
CA SER A 419 -0.27 -18.71 -20.33
C SER A 419 0.19 -19.09 -18.92
N VAL A 420 -0.69 -19.00 -17.92
CA VAL A 420 -0.38 -19.42 -16.55
C VAL A 420 -0.14 -20.93 -16.47
N LEU A 421 -0.92 -21.74 -17.19
CA LEU A 421 -0.69 -23.18 -17.28
C LEU A 421 0.69 -23.49 -17.88
N ARG A 422 1.10 -22.81 -18.96
CA ARG A 422 2.44 -22.95 -19.54
C ARG A 422 3.56 -22.54 -18.58
N GLN A 423 3.33 -21.52 -17.74
CA GLN A 423 4.28 -21.15 -16.68
C GLN A 423 4.43 -22.26 -15.63
N CYS A 424 3.40 -23.08 -15.40
CA CYS A 424 3.50 -24.26 -14.53
C CYS A 424 4.38 -25.36 -15.13
N GLU A 425 4.41 -25.51 -16.46
CA GLU A 425 5.18 -26.54 -17.18
C GLU A 425 6.69 -26.30 -17.16
N GLY A 426 7.14 -25.05 -17.05
CA GLY A 426 8.56 -24.70 -16.99
C GLY A 426 9.10 -24.38 -15.59
N GLY A 427 8.31 -24.59 -14.54
CA GLY A 427 8.69 -24.33 -13.16
C GLY A 427 9.41 -25.52 -12.50
N GLU A 428 10.13 -25.25 -11.42
CA GLU A 428 10.65 -26.27 -10.49
C GLU A 428 10.54 -25.75 -9.04
N GLY A 429 10.43 -26.67 -8.07
CA GLY A 429 10.46 -26.37 -6.63
C GLY A 429 9.14 -25.85 -6.03
N LEU A 430 9.24 -25.27 -4.82
CA LEU A 430 8.08 -24.82 -4.01
C LEU A 430 7.13 -23.90 -4.79
N GLY A 431 7.66 -22.99 -5.61
CA GLY A 431 6.83 -22.06 -6.39
C GLY A 431 5.95 -22.75 -7.42
N GLN A 432 6.45 -23.81 -8.06
CA GLN A 432 5.65 -24.62 -8.98
C GLN A 432 4.56 -25.38 -8.23
N ASN A 433 4.90 -26.01 -7.10
CA ASN A 433 3.95 -26.75 -6.27
C ASN A 433 2.79 -25.86 -5.82
N LEU A 434 3.10 -24.64 -5.35
CA LEU A 434 2.10 -23.66 -4.96
C LEU A 434 1.26 -23.18 -6.15
N LEU A 435 1.87 -22.97 -7.32
CA LEU A 435 1.16 -22.52 -8.51
C LEU A 435 0.17 -23.58 -9.03
N VAL A 436 0.58 -24.85 -9.06
CA VAL A 436 -0.28 -25.97 -9.45
C VAL A 436 -1.43 -26.14 -8.45
N ALA A 437 -1.14 -26.09 -7.14
CA ALA A 437 -2.17 -26.16 -6.09
C ALA A 437 -3.18 -25.00 -6.19
N ALA A 438 -2.69 -23.77 -6.40
CA ALA A 438 -3.54 -22.60 -6.59
C ALA A 438 -4.39 -22.71 -7.86
N LEU A 439 -3.84 -23.22 -8.96
CA LEU A 439 -4.59 -23.44 -10.20
C LEU A 439 -5.74 -24.42 -9.98
N LEU A 440 -5.49 -25.56 -9.36
CA LEU A 440 -6.51 -26.60 -9.11
C LEU A 440 -7.64 -26.13 -8.19
N THR A 441 -7.35 -25.21 -7.27
CA THR A 441 -8.32 -24.70 -6.30
C THR A 441 -9.11 -23.50 -6.79
N THR A 442 -8.56 -22.70 -7.70
CA THR A 442 -9.12 -21.38 -8.05
C THR A 442 -9.67 -21.28 -9.48
N PHE A 443 -9.22 -22.12 -10.41
CA PHE A 443 -9.62 -22.02 -11.81
C PHE A 443 -10.98 -22.70 -12.07
N PRO A 444 -11.72 -22.27 -13.11
CA PRO A 444 -13.00 -22.89 -13.44
C PRO A 444 -12.86 -24.40 -13.70
N HIS A 445 -13.79 -25.19 -13.17
CA HIS A 445 -13.76 -26.66 -13.32
C HIS A 445 -13.75 -27.10 -14.79
N SER A 446 -14.39 -26.34 -15.68
CA SER A 446 -14.35 -26.59 -17.13
C SER A 446 -12.95 -26.44 -17.73
N PHE A 447 -12.18 -25.45 -17.28
CA PHE A 447 -10.79 -25.26 -17.69
C PHE A 447 -9.91 -26.40 -17.20
N ILE A 448 -10.08 -26.80 -15.94
CA ILE A 448 -9.33 -27.92 -15.33
C ILE A 448 -9.63 -29.22 -16.09
N ALA A 449 -10.90 -29.51 -16.39
CA ALA A 449 -11.30 -30.71 -17.12
C ALA A 449 -10.70 -30.76 -18.54
N LEU A 450 -10.66 -29.62 -19.25
CA LEU A 450 -10.08 -29.55 -20.60
C LEU A 450 -8.56 -29.80 -20.59
N ASN A 451 -7.87 -29.39 -19.52
CA ASN A 451 -6.42 -29.49 -19.39
C ASN A 451 -5.99 -30.62 -18.43
N ALA A 452 -6.85 -31.61 -18.19
CA ALA A 452 -6.61 -32.66 -17.20
C ALA A 452 -5.34 -33.49 -17.47
N VAL A 453 -5.04 -33.78 -18.75
CA VAL A 453 -3.85 -34.57 -19.12
C VAL A 453 -2.54 -33.81 -18.83
N PRO A 454 -2.36 -32.56 -19.31
CA PRO A 454 -1.21 -31.72 -18.91
C PRO A 454 -1.10 -31.56 -17.39
N LEU A 455 -2.21 -31.30 -16.70
CA LEU A 455 -2.23 -31.13 -15.25
C LEU A 455 -1.80 -32.40 -14.50
N ASN A 456 -2.19 -33.57 -14.98
CA ASN A 456 -1.76 -34.83 -14.38
C ASN A 456 -0.24 -35.05 -14.53
N HIS A 457 0.34 -34.67 -15.66
CA HIS A 457 1.80 -34.69 -15.84
C HIS A 457 2.51 -33.70 -14.91
N LEU A 458 1.96 -32.50 -14.72
CA LEU A 458 2.48 -31.51 -13.79
C LEU A 458 2.45 -32.02 -12.34
N ILE A 459 1.32 -32.59 -11.92
CA ILE A 459 1.17 -33.17 -10.56
C ILE A 459 2.15 -34.32 -10.36
N ALA A 460 2.36 -35.17 -11.36
CA ALA A 460 3.34 -36.25 -11.28
C ALA A 460 4.80 -35.73 -11.21
N GLY A 461 5.07 -34.54 -11.75
CA GLY A 461 6.37 -33.87 -11.69
C GLY A 461 6.60 -33.06 -10.42
N CYS A 462 5.54 -32.69 -9.68
CA CYS A 462 5.64 -32.08 -8.36
C CYS A 462 6.30 -33.08 -7.40
N MET A 463 7.53 -32.80 -6.97
CA MET A 463 8.14 -33.61 -5.92
C MET A 463 7.33 -33.48 -4.63
N TYR A 464 7.07 -34.62 -3.98
CA TYR A 464 6.52 -34.66 -2.63
C TYR A 464 7.38 -33.77 -1.71
N PRO A 465 6.77 -33.02 -0.76
CA PRO A 465 7.53 -32.41 0.32
C PRO A 465 8.34 -33.46 1.10
#